data_AF-A0A2N0QQX6-F1
#
_entry.id   AF-A0A2N0QQX6-F1
#
_cell.length_a   1.000
_cell.length_b   1.000
_cell.length_c   1.000
_cell.angle_alpha   90.00
_cell.angle_beta   90.00
_cell.angle_gamma   90.00
#
_symmetry.space_group_name_H-M   'P 1'
#
loop_
_entity.id
_entity.type
_entity.pdbx_description
1 polymer ?
#
loop_
_entity_poly.entity_id
_entity_poly.type
_entity_poly.pdbx_seq_one_letter_code
_entity_poly.pdbx_strand_id
1 'polypeptide(L)'
;MSSKNENLHLVLPKQKIYHGDYLICKMNVKKILSKDCFIKFIFNDNYQKDHMLKHKDVSKLEGLGWIEYRTSILCLHYAQLSIEINSIEMQIEYIRFGHNKYTITHFPNISLIGYLSPIYRKFFSNVPETLKDKYFSRKEMENLLDLKDILDSL
;
A
#
# COMPACT_ATOMS: atom_id res chain seq x y z
N MET A 1 5.59 9.79 -2.17
CA MET A 1 5.25 10.90 -3.09
C MET A 1 3.76 11.21 -3.01
N SER A 2 3.31 12.44 -3.32
CA SER A 2 1.89 12.82 -3.38
C SER A 2 1.57 13.58 -4.66
N SER A 3 0.52 13.20 -5.39
CA SER A 3 -0.01 13.97 -6.51
C SER A 3 -1.15 14.86 -6.01
N LYS A 4 -0.99 16.18 -6.02
CA LYS A 4 -2.12 17.12 -5.88
C LYS A 4 -2.15 17.99 -7.13
N ASN A 5 -3.26 17.92 -7.87
CA ASN A 5 -3.61 18.79 -9.01
C ASN A 5 -2.71 18.78 -10.26
N GLU A 6 -1.69 17.92 -10.35
CA GLU A 6 -0.86 17.79 -11.55
C GLU A 6 -0.73 16.33 -11.98
N ASN A 7 -0.52 16.13 -13.28
CA ASN A 7 -0.14 14.83 -13.85
C ASN A 7 1.21 14.42 -13.26
N LEU A 8 1.23 13.38 -12.44
CA LEU A 8 2.46 12.86 -11.86
C LEU A 8 3.04 11.80 -12.80
N HIS A 9 4.23 12.05 -13.32
CA HIS A 9 5.01 11.07 -14.08
C HIS A 9 6.26 10.70 -13.27
N LEU A 10 6.31 9.47 -12.78
CA LEU A 10 7.43 8.92 -12.03
C LEU A 10 8.20 7.94 -12.89
N VAL A 11 9.51 8.14 -13.05
CA VAL A 11 10.41 7.19 -13.72
C VAL A 11 11.29 6.54 -12.66
N LEU A 12 11.27 5.22 -12.60
CA LEU A 12 12.11 4.44 -11.69
C LEU A 12 13.43 4.05 -12.35
N PRO A 13 14.51 3.85 -11.57
CA PRO A 13 15.74 3.27 -12.09
C PRO A 13 15.48 1.84 -12.60
N LYS A 14 16.29 1.40 -13.57
CA LYS A 14 16.27 0.02 -14.04
C LYS A 14 16.61 -0.94 -12.90
N GLN A 15 15.82 -1.99 -12.75
CA GLN A 15 16.01 -2.99 -11.70
C GLN A 15 16.19 -4.38 -12.30
N LYS A 16 16.97 -5.23 -11.63
CA LYS A 16 16.94 -6.68 -11.87
C LYS A 16 15.63 -7.19 -11.31
N ILE A 17 14.84 -7.83 -12.16
CA ILE A 17 13.54 -8.36 -11.78
C ILE A 17 13.61 -9.88 -11.93
N TYR A 18 13.13 -10.60 -10.92
CA TYR A 18 13.12 -12.05 -10.95
C TYR A 18 11.93 -12.54 -11.78
N HIS A 19 12.17 -13.59 -12.54
CA HIS A 19 11.19 -14.14 -13.46
C HIS A 19 9.97 -14.64 -12.68
N GLY A 20 8.78 -14.16 -13.05
CA GLY A 20 7.53 -14.59 -12.45
C GLY A 20 6.95 -13.66 -11.39
N ASP A 21 7.66 -12.61 -11.00
CA ASP A 21 7.16 -11.64 -10.03
C ASP A 21 6.16 -10.65 -10.66
N TYR A 22 5.17 -10.26 -9.87
CA TYR A 22 4.25 -9.18 -10.21
C TYR A 22 4.77 -7.84 -9.68
N LEU A 23 4.45 -6.77 -10.39
CA LEU A 23 4.62 -5.42 -9.85
C LEU A 23 3.58 -5.17 -8.76
N ILE A 24 4.05 -4.80 -7.57
CA ILE A 24 3.24 -4.46 -6.42
C ILE A 24 3.54 -3.02 -6.01
N CYS A 25 2.50 -2.21 -5.90
CA CYS A 25 2.62 -0.81 -5.50
C CYS A 25 1.85 -0.56 -4.22
N LYS A 26 2.54 -0.09 -3.19
CA LYS A 26 1.90 0.37 -1.95
C LYS A 26 1.45 1.80 -2.11
N MET A 27 0.14 1.99 -2.15
CA MET A 27 -0.49 3.26 -2.47
C MET A 27 -1.70 3.55 -1.58
N ASN A 28 -2.09 4.82 -1.54
CA ASN A 28 -3.28 5.32 -0.87
C ASN A 28 -3.97 6.33 -1.79
N VAL A 29 -5.13 5.95 -2.32
CA VAL A 29 -5.98 6.81 -3.16
C VAL A 29 -6.92 7.59 -2.23
N LYS A 30 -6.62 8.87 -2.03
CA LYS A 30 -7.38 9.72 -1.11
C LYS A 30 -8.64 10.26 -1.74
N LYS A 31 -8.53 10.75 -2.98
CA LYS A 31 -9.63 11.38 -3.68
C LYS A 31 -9.48 11.33 -5.20
N ILE A 32 -10.55 11.04 -5.91
CA ILE A 32 -10.64 11.16 -7.37
C ILE A 32 -11.08 12.58 -7.72
N LEU A 33 -10.37 13.22 -8.66
CA LEU A 33 -10.60 14.61 -9.04
C LEU A 33 -11.43 14.74 -10.32
N SER A 34 -11.43 13.73 -11.20
CA SER A 34 -12.19 13.72 -12.47
C SER A 34 -12.55 12.30 -12.91
N LYS A 35 -13.56 12.17 -13.78
CA LYS A 35 -13.93 10.90 -14.44
C LYS A 35 -12.90 10.39 -15.44
N ASP A 36 -12.03 11.28 -15.94
CA ASP A 36 -10.94 10.93 -16.86
C ASP A 36 -9.65 10.51 -16.11
N CYS A 37 -9.78 10.14 -14.84
CA CYS A 37 -8.65 9.72 -14.02
C CYS A 37 -8.07 8.37 -14.45
N PHE A 38 -6.75 8.26 -14.29
CA PHE A 38 -6.05 7.00 -14.51
C PHE A 38 -4.77 6.86 -13.69
N ILE A 39 -4.39 5.61 -13.49
CA ILE A 39 -3.04 5.21 -13.04
C ILE A 39 -2.50 4.27 -14.10
N LYS A 40 -1.44 4.67 -14.79
CA LYS A 40 -0.84 3.89 -15.87
C LYS A 40 0.57 3.47 -15.46
N PHE A 41 0.84 2.17 -15.59
CA PHE A 41 2.16 1.56 -15.38
C PHE A 41 2.72 1.21 -16.75
N ILE A 42 3.87 1.77 -17.09
CA ILE A 42 4.52 1.65 -18.39
C ILE A 42 5.85 0.94 -18.18
N PHE A 43 6.08 -0.13 -18.93
CA PHE A 43 7.35 -0.85 -18.93
C PHE A 43 8.06 -0.59 -20.25
N ASN A 44 9.32 -0.15 -20.16
CA ASN A 44 10.17 -0.02 -21.32
C ASN A 44 10.82 -1.38 -21.65
N ASP A 45 10.01 -2.37 -21.98
CA ASP A 45 10.44 -3.63 -22.59
C ASP A 45 9.57 -3.97 -23.81
N ASN A 46 10.08 -4.80 -24.72
CA ASN A 46 9.40 -5.12 -25.98
C ASN A 46 8.27 -6.17 -25.84
N TYR A 47 8.01 -6.69 -24.64
CA TYR A 47 7.21 -7.89 -24.42
C TYR A 47 6.00 -7.67 -23.49
N GLN A 48 5.99 -6.62 -22.66
CA GLN A 48 4.96 -6.35 -21.68
C GLN A 48 4.00 -5.26 -22.14
N LYS A 49 2.70 -5.54 -22.01
CA LYS A 49 1.64 -4.54 -22.22
C LYS A 49 1.57 -3.60 -21.03
N ASP A 50 1.45 -2.30 -21.29
CA ASP A 50 1.09 -1.29 -20.30
C ASP A 50 -0.16 -1.72 -19.50
N HIS A 51 -0.15 -1.48 -18.19
CA HIS A 51 -1.29 -1.72 -17.31
C HIS A 51 -1.89 -0.40 -16.89
N MET A 52 -3.15 -0.17 -17.22
CA MET A 52 -3.82 1.09 -16.93
C MET A 52 -5.10 0.84 -16.13
N LEU A 53 -5.17 1.46 -14.95
CA LEU A 53 -6.37 1.56 -14.15
C LEU A 53 -7.15 2.79 -14.59
N LYS A 54 -8.40 2.61 -15.02
CA LYS A 54 -9.30 3.73 -15.35
C LYS A 54 -10.19 4.04 -14.15
N HIS A 55 -10.99 5.10 -14.25
CA HIS A 55 -11.94 5.51 -13.22
C HIS A 55 -12.72 4.38 -12.55
N LYS A 56 -13.28 3.43 -13.31
CA LYS A 56 -14.03 2.28 -12.76
C LYS A 56 -13.20 1.41 -11.81
N ASP A 57 -11.90 1.32 -12.05
CA ASP A 57 -10.98 0.54 -11.23
C ASP A 57 -10.47 1.36 -10.06
N VAL A 58 -10.05 2.61 -10.31
CA VAL A 58 -9.56 3.54 -9.29
C VAL A 58 -10.63 3.86 -8.24
N SER A 59 -11.90 3.95 -8.64
CA SER A 59 -13.04 4.18 -7.72
C SER A 59 -13.18 3.08 -6.66
N LYS A 60 -12.68 1.87 -6.93
CA LYS A 60 -12.68 0.78 -5.95
C LYS A 60 -11.57 0.93 -4.91
N LEU A 61 -10.58 1.79 -5.17
CA LEU A 61 -9.41 2.01 -4.32
C LEU A 61 -9.55 3.27 -3.46
N GLU A 62 -10.40 4.20 -3.86
CA GLU A 62 -10.65 5.46 -3.15
C GLU A 62 -11.15 5.19 -1.72
N GLY A 63 -10.52 5.83 -0.73
CA GLY A 63 -10.93 5.73 0.67
C GLY A 63 -10.55 4.43 1.38
N LEU A 64 -9.89 3.47 0.72
CA LEU A 64 -9.42 2.23 1.36
C LEU A 64 -8.22 2.43 2.30
N GLY A 65 -7.60 3.61 2.30
CA GLY A 65 -6.35 3.87 3.02
C GLY A 65 -5.15 3.24 2.31
N TRP A 66 -4.14 2.81 3.08
CA TRP A 66 -2.97 2.15 2.52
C TRP A 66 -3.29 0.71 2.09
N ILE A 67 -3.02 0.43 0.81
CA ILE A 67 -3.14 -0.90 0.22
C ILE A 67 -1.88 -1.26 -0.54
N GLU A 68 -1.66 -2.55 -0.75
CA GLU A 68 -0.82 -3.06 -1.82
C GLU A 68 -1.70 -3.47 -3.01
N TYR A 69 -1.48 -2.82 -4.14
CA TYR A 69 -2.09 -3.19 -5.40
C TYR A 69 -1.12 -4.03 -6.24
N ARG A 70 -1.49 -5.27 -6.53
CA ARG A 70 -0.75 -6.17 -7.44
C ARG A 70 -1.27 -5.95 -8.87
N THR A 71 -0.41 -5.51 -9.78
CA THR A 71 -0.78 -5.36 -11.19
C THR A 71 -0.84 -6.72 -11.88
N SER A 72 -1.46 -6.77 -13.06
CA SER A 72 -1.48 -7.95 -13.92
C SER A 72 -0.16 -8.18 -14.65
N ILE A 73 0.81 -7.28 -14.49
CA ILE A 73 2.06 -7.31 -15.23
C ILE A 73 2.98 -8.33 -14.57
N LEU A 74 3.27 -9.39 -15.32
CA LEU A 74 4.31 -10.36 -15.01
C LEU A 74 5.61 -9.84 -15.61
N CYS A 75 6.59 -9.55 -14.77
CA CYS A 75 7.83 -9.01 -15.28
C CYS A 75 8.81 -10.14 -15.64
N LEU A 76 9.31 -10.12 -16.88
CA LEU A 76 10.14 -11.19 -17.43
C LEU A 76 11.63 -10.85 -17.39
N HIS A 77 12.01 -9.58 -17.55
CA HIS A 77 13.42 -9.18 -17.69
C HIS A 77 13.71 -7.76 -17.15
N TYR A 78 14.97 -7.33 -17.26
CA TYR A 78 15.45 -5.98 -16.98
C TYR A 78 14.61 -4.93 -17.70
N ALA A 79 13.75 -4.24 -16.96
CA ALA A 79 12.88 -3.21 -17.50
C ALA A 79 12.96 -1.92 -16.67
N GLN A 80 12.77 -0.79 -17.35
CA GLN A 80 12.53 0.48 -16.70
C GLN A 80 11.03 0.66 -16.53
N LEU A 81 10.60 0.99 -15.32
CA LEU A 81 9.20 1.23 -14.99
C LEU A 81 8.95 2.74 -14.90
N SER A 82 7.91 3.23 -15.55
CA SER A 82 7.32 4.53 -15.27
C SER A 82 5.86 4.42 -14.85
N ILE A 83 5.41 5.39 -14.07
CA ILE A 83 4.04 5.49 -13.57
C ILE A 83 3.50 6.86 -13.89
N GLU A 84 2.38 6.90 -14.59
CA GLU A 84 1.62 8.12 -14.86
C GLU A 84 0.34 8.12 -14.04
N ILE A 85 0.05 9.25 -13.41
CA ILE A 85 -1.14 9.45 -12.59
C ILE A 85 -1.78 10.75 -13.04
N ASN A 86 -3.07 10.69 -13.39
CA ASN A 86 -3.85 11.85 -13.78
C ASN A 86 -5.11 11.96 -12.93
N SER A 87 -5.40 13.18 -12.46
CA SER A 87 -6.68 13.54 -11.82
C SER A 87 -7.01 12.70 -10.57
N ILE A 88 -5.99 12.35 -9.79
CA ILE A 88 -6.12 11.59 -8.54
C ILE A 88 -5.26 12.26 -7.47
N GLU A 89 -5.85 12.54 -6.31
CA GLU A 89 -5.10 12.80 -5.08
C GLU A 89 -4.71 11.46 -4.45
N MET A 90 -3.43 11.11 -4.55
CA MET A 90 -2.92 9.87 -3.97
C MET A 90 -1.50 9.97 -3.45
N GLN A 91 -1.11 8.96 -2.67
CA GLN A 91 0.25 8.77 -2.21
C GLN A 91 0.77 7.38 -2.59
N ILE A 92 2.05 7.30 -2.95
CA ILE A 92 2.79 6.04 -3.14
C ILE A 92 3.93 6.03 -2.13
N GLU A 93 4.05 4.94 -1.38
CA GLU A 93 5.11 4.73 -0.40
C GLU A 93 6.27 3.94 -1.01
N TYR A 94 5.99 2.77 -1.59
CA TYR A 94 7.01 1.97 -2.27
C TYR A 94 6.43 1.16 -3.43
N ILE A 95 7.34 0.67 -4.24
CA ILE A 95 7.08 -0.24 -5.35
C ILE A 95 8.05 -1.41 -5.18
N ARG A 96 7.53 -2.63 -5.29
CA ARG A 96 8.32 -3.87 -5.19
C ARG A 96 7.87 -4.88 -6.22
N PHE A 97 8.74 -5.83 -6.51
CA PHE A 97 8.41 -7.03 -7.26
C PHE A 97 8.18 -8.18 -6.29
N GLY A 98 7.16 -9.00 -6.55
CA GLY A 98 6.89 -10.18 -5.74
C GLY A 98 5.52 -10.77 -5.98
N HIS A 99 5.09 -11.60 -5.04
CA HIS A 99 3.80 -12.28 -5.09
C HIS A 99 2.89 -11.85 -3.94
N ASN A 100 1.71 -11.35 -4.28
CA ASN A 100 0.57 -11.25 -3.37
C ASN A 100 -0.50 -12.26 -3.81
N LYS A 101 -1.24 -12.85 -2.87
CA LYS A 101 -2.34 -13.77 -3.19
C LYS A 101 -3.49 -13.04 -3.90
N TYR A 102 -3.83 -11.85 -3.40
CA TYR A 102 -4.94 -11.04 -3.87
C TYR A 102 -4.46 -9.83 -4.68
N THR A 103 -5.30 -9.35 -5.60
CA THR A 103 -5.04 -8.14 -6.39
C THR A 103 -4.94 -6.90 -5.52
N ILE A 104 -5.78 -6.82 -4.48
CA ILE A 104 -5.72 -5.78 -3.44
C ILE A 104 -5.41 -6.49 -2.14
N THR A 105 -4.29 -6.12 -1.51
CA THR A 105 -3.92 -6.57 -0.18
C THR A 105 -4.04 -5.38 0.76
N HIS A 106 -4.97 -5.47 1.70
CA HIS A 106 -5.11 -4.44 2.72
C HIS A 106 -4.00 -4.57 3.75
N PHE A 107 -3.47 -3.44 4.20
CA PHE A 107 -2.67 -3.46 5.42
C PHE A 107 -3.64 -3.57 6.59
N PRO A 108 -3.62 -4.67 7.35
CA PRO A 108 -4.40 -4.72 8.57
C PRO A 108 -3.95 -3.56 9.44
N ASN A 109 -4.91 -2.88 10.07
CA ASN A 109 -4.59 -1.90 11.11
C ASN A 109 -3.74 -2.65 12.14
N ILE A 110 -2.45 -2.33 12.23
CA ILE A 110 -1.49 -3.08 13.03
C ILE A 110 -1.89 -3.03 14.51
N SER A 111 -2.61 -1.98 14.92
CA SER A 111 -3.24 -1.93 16.24
C SER A 111 -4.11 -3.16 16.48
N LEU A 112 -4.97 -3.55 15.54
CA LEU A 112 -5.85 -4.73 15.67
C LEU A 112 -5.11 -6.07 15.52
N ILE A 113 -4.10 -6.16 14.65
CA ILE A 113 -3.33 -7.42 14.49
C ILE A 113 -2.37 -7.68 15.66
N GLY A 114 -1.92 -6.62 16.34
CA GLY A 114 -1.13 -6.78 17.56
C GLY A 114 -1.85 -7.56 18.65
N TYR A 115 -3.19 -7.50 18.70
CA TYR A 115 -4.01 -8.22 19.67
C TYR A 115 -4.18 -9.70 19.33
N LEU A 116 -4.31 -10.01 18.03
CA LEU A 116 -4.62 -11.35 17.54
C LEU A 116 -3.38 -12.22 17.30
N SER A 117 -2.18 -11.63 17.19
CA SER A 117 -0.94 -12.38 16.97
C SER A 117 -0.15 -12.55 18.26
N PRO A 118 0.03 -13.80 18.76
CA PRO A 118 0.88 -14.09 19.93
C PRO A 118 2.33 -13.60 19.75
N ILE A 119 2.80 -13.54 18.51
CA ILE A 119 4.14 -13.07 18.14
C ILE A 119 4.29 -11.57 18.42
N TYR A 120 3.22 -10.80 18.17
CA TYR A 120 3.25 -9.35 18.38
C TYR A 120 3.22 -8.98 19.86
N ARG A 121 2.44 -9.72 20.67
CA ARG A 121 2.43 -9.60 22.14
C ARG A 121 3.81 -9.88 22.74
N LYS A 122 4.53 -10.88 22.19
CA LYS A 122 5.92 -11.21 22.57
C LYS A 122 6.95 -10.18 22.11
N PHE A 123 6.68 -9.49 21.00
CA PHE A 123 7.50 -8.35 20.56
C PHE A 123 7.31 -7.16 21.51
N PHE A 124 6.07 -6.89 21.92
CA PHE A 124 5.69 -5.80 22.82
C PHE A 124 6.18 -5.97 24.26
N SER A 125 6.23 -7.20 24.78
CA SER A 125 6.80 -7.46 26.10
C SER A 125 8.27 -7.07 26.21
N ASN A 126 8.97 -6.95 25.07
CA ASN A 126 10.40 -6.67 25.01
C ASN A 126 10.71 -5.22 24.61
N VAL A 127 9.69 -4.36 24.40
CA VAL A 127 9.90 -2.94 24.10
C VAL A 127 10.01 -2.15 25.43
N PRO A 128 11.11 -1.40 25.65
CA PRO A 128 11.27 -0.55 26.83
C PRO A 128 10.14 0.48 26.96
N GLU A 129 9.70 0.74 28.19
CA GLU A 129 8.60 1.66 28.53
C GLU A 129 8.73 3.03 27.84
N THR A 130 9.95 3.55 27.77
CA THR A 130 10.30 4.86 27.19
C THR A 130 10.07 4.97 25.68
N LEU A 131 9.85 3.85 24.99
CA LEU A 131 9.65 3.83 23.54
C LEU A 131 8.20 3.50 23.15
N LYS A 132 7.35 3.09 24.09
CA LYS A 132 5.96 2.67 23.79
C LYS A 132 5.16 3.79 23.11
N ASP A 133 5.28 5.02 23.60
CA ASP A 133 4.61 6.21 23.06
C ASP A 133 5.07 6.61 21.64
N LYS A 134 6.20 6.09 21.18
CA LYS A 134 6.70 6.32 19.81
C LYS A 134 6.04 5.41 18.79
N TYR A 135 5.55 4.25 19.23
CA TYR A 135 4.92 3.24 18.37
C TYR A 135 3.39 3.34 18.35
N PHE A 136 2.78 3.93 19.38
CA PHE A 136 1.34 4.22 19.43
C PHE A 136 1.08 5.63 19.95
N SER A 137 0.06 6.28 19.40
CA SER A 137 -0.44 7.51 20.01
C SER A 137 -1.08 7.19 21.36
N ARG A 138 -0.95 8.09 22.34
CA ARG A 138 -1.56 7.93 23.68
C ARG A 138 -3.06 7.60 23.61
N LYS A 139 -3.77 8.15 22.63
CA LYS A 139 -5.19 7.87 22.38
C LYS A 139 -5.45 6.41 21.98
N GLU A 140 -4.56 5.80 21.20
CA GLU A 140 -4.64 4.38 20.87
C GLU A 140 -4.33 3.51 22.10
N MET A 141 -3.47 3.96 23.01
CA MET A 141 -3.19 3.31 24.30
C MET A 141 -4.32 3.45 25.33
N GLU A 142 -5.04 4.56 25.35
CA GLU A 142 -6.19 4.76 26.25
C GLU A 142 -7.38 3.88 25.82
N ASN A 143 -7.73 3.89 24.53
CA ASN A 143 -8.74 2.97 23.97
C ASN A 143 -8.39 1.48 24.20
N LEU A 144 -7.10 1.20 24.37
CA LEU A 144 -6.53 -0.12 24.60
C LEU A 144 -6.81 -0.65 26.00
N LEU A 145 -6.73 0.22 27.00
CA LEU A 145 -7.04 -0.10 28.40
C LEU A 145 -8.53 -0.39 28.54
N ASP A 146 -9.37 0.48 27.97
CA ASP A 146 -10.83 0.33 28.03
C ASP A 146 -11.31 -0.98 27.38
N LEU A 147 -10.74 -1.39 26.24
CA LEU A 147 -11.13 -2.63 25.56
C LEU A 147 -10.75 -3.88 26.36
N LYS A 148 -9.58 -3.86 27.03
CA LYS A 148 -9.13 -4.96 27.87
C LYS A 148 -10.07 -5.15 29.07
N ASP A 149 -10.48 -4.04 29.69
CA ASP A 149 -11.40 -4.07 30.82
C ASP A 149 -12.78 -4.64 30.42
N ILE A 150 -13.23 -4.39 29.18
CA ILE A 150 -14.45 -5.00 28.62
C ILE A 150 -14.29 -6.52 28.40
N LEU A 151 -13.13 -6.97 27.90
CA LEU A 151 -12.87 -8.39 27.65
C LEU A 151 -12.66 -9.19 28.94
N ASP A 152 -12.01 -8.60 29.94
CA ASP A 152 -11.78 -9.23 31.24
C ASP A 152 -13.08 -9.27 32.10
N SER A 153 -14.11 -8.51 31.71
CA SER A 153 -15.44 -8.49 32.35
C SER A 153 -16.50 -9.38 31.65
N LEU A 154 -16.12 -10.10 30.59
CA LEU A 154 -16.93 -11.11 29.89
C LEU A 154 -16.62 -12.52 30.37
#